data_AF-A0A2N1PEE3-F1
#
_entry.id   AF-A0A2N1PEE3-F1
#
_cell.length_a   1.000
_cell.length_b   1.000
_cell.length_c   1.000
_cell.angle_alpha   90.00
_cell.angle_beta   90.00
_cell.angle_gamma   90.00
#
_symmetry.space_group_name_H-M   'P 1'
#
loop_
_entity.id
_entity.type
_entity.pdbx_description
1 polymer ?
#
loop_
_entity_poly.entity_id
_entity_poly.type
_entity_poly.pdbx_seq_one_letter_code
_entity_poly.pdbx_strand_id
1 'polypeptide(L)'
;MNIITCIKQVPASSNVKVDPITGVLIRDGQNVKMNPFDLFGLEMAFSIKDKTKNTNVHAITMGPPSATQVLNEALYMGADDATLISDRKFAGADVLATSYTISQ
;
A
#
# COMPACT_ATOMS: atom_id res chain seq x y z
N MET A 1 1.85 20.28 8.67
CA MET A 1 2.87 19.26 8.35
C MET A 1 2.22 18.21 7.48
N ASN A 2 2.91 17.70 6.47
CA ASN A 2 2.36 16.65 5.60
C ASN A 2 3.14 15.36 5.84
N ILE A 3 2.42 14.27 6.09
CA ILE A 3 2.98 12.94 6.31
C ILE A 3 2.50 12.05 5.17
N ILE A 4 3.44 11.40 4.47
CA ILE A 4 3.11 10.40 3.46
C ILE A 4 3.31 9.02 4.07
N THR A 5 2.30 8.16 3.96
CA THR A 5 2.36 6.76 4.39
C THR A 5 2.30 5.83 3.19
N CYS A 6 3.39 5.10 2.93
CA CYS A 6 3.44 4.07 1.91
C CYS A 6 2.76 2.81 2.43
N ILE A 7 1.65 2.41 1.80
CA ILE A 7 0.91 1.20 2.16
C ILE A 7 0.85 0.22 0.99
N LYS A 8 0.61 -1.06 1.27
CA LYS A 8 0.62 -2.14 0.29
C LYS A 8 -0.50 -3.15 0.53
N GLN A 9 -1.23 -3.45 -0.54
CA GLN A 9 -2.12 -4.61 -0.58
C GLN A 9 -1.30 -5.90 -0.74
N VAL A 10 -1.50 -6.85 0.15
CA VAL A 10 -0.82 -8.15 0.17
C VAL A 10 -1.82 -9.30 0.27
N PRO A 11 -1.46 -10.52 -0.14
CA PRO A 11 -2.28 -11.70 0.14
C PRO A 11 -2.53 -11.86 1.65
N ALA A 12 -3.76 -12.21 2.04
CA ALA A 12 -4.12 -12.37 3.44
C ALA A 12 -3.70 -13.74 4.02
N SER A 13 -3.41 -14.72 3.15
CA SER A 13 -2.88 -16.03 3.50
C SER A 13 -1.39 -16.13 3.21
N SER A 14 -0.68 -16.85 4.07
CA SER A 14 0.70 -17.30 3.86
C SER A 14 0.82 -18.52 2.93
N ASN A 15 -0.29 -19.17 2.58
CA ASN A 15 -0.32 -20.27 1.59
C ASN A 15 -0.30 -19.70 0.16
N VAL A 16 0.82 -19.10 -0.22
CA VAL A 16 0.99 -18.53 -1.56
C VAL A 16 1.54 -19.60 -2.49
N LYS A 17 0.87 -19.81 -3.62
CA LYS A 17 1.37 -20.69 -4.69
C LYS A 17 2.24 -19.88 -5.63
N VAL A 18 3.35 -20.45 -6.06
CA VAL A 18 4.23 -19.87 -7.08
C VAL A 18 4.02 -20.65 -8.36
N ASP A 19 3.90 -19.95 -9.49
CA ASP A 19 3.92 -20.58 -10.79
C ASP A 19 5.31 -21.18 -11.01
N PRO A 20 5.42 -22.52 -11.14
CA PRO A 20 6.71 -23.19 -11.27
C PRO A 20 7.44 -22.85 -12.56
N ILE A 21 6.76 -22.27 -13.56
CA ILE A 21 7.35 -21.90 -14.85
C ILE A 21 7.87 -20.45 -14.82
N THR A 22 7.05 -19.52 -14.33
CA THR A 22 7.38 -18.07 -14.39
C THR A 22 8.03 -17.54 -13.10
N GLY A 23 7.96 -18.30 -12.00
CA GLY A 23 8.42 -17.84 -10.68
C GLY A 23 7.55 -16.75 -10.06
N VAL A 24 6.42 -16.42 -10.69
CA VAL A 24 5.49 -15.38 -10.22
C VAL A 24 4.48 -15.99 -9.25
N LEU A 25 4.10 -15.25 -8.21
CA LEU A 25 3.05 -15.68 -7.28
C LEU A 25 1.70 -15.80 -8.02
N ILE A 26 1.06 -16.96 -7.92
CA ILE A 26 -0.32 -17.19 -8.37
C ILE A 26 -1.24 -16.50 -7.38
N ARG A 27 -1.94 -15.47 -7.84
CA ARG A 27 -2.86 -14.67 -7.02
C ARG A 27 -4.29 -15.14 -7.26
N ASP A 28 -4.91 -15.74 -6.25
CA ASP A 28 -6.37 -15.79 -6.18
C ASP A 28 -6.83 -14.43 -5.63
N GLY A 29 -7.42 -13.61 -6.50
CA GLY A 29 -7.68 -12.18 -6.25
C GLY A 29 -8.66 -11.89 -5.12
N GLN A 30 -9.19 -12.92 -4.45
CA GLN A 30 -10.27 -12.80 -3.48
C GLN A 30 -9.81 -12.72 -2.02
N ASN A 31 -8.52 -12.96 -1.71
CA ASN A 31 -8.04 -12.94 -0.33
C ASN A 31 -6.82 -12.01 -0.15
N VAL A 32 -7.09 -10.71 -0.13
CA VAL A 32 -6.09 -9.64 0.03
C VAL A 32 -6.41 -8.76 1.24
N LYS A 33 -5.39 -8.12 1.81
CA LYS A 33 -5.51 -7.19 2.95
C LYS A 33 -4.42 -6.12 2.90
N MET A 34 -4.56 -5.06 3.69
CA MET A 34 -3.43 -4.16 3.96
C MET A 34 -2.32 -4.95 4.68
N ASN A 35 -1.06 -4.70 4.30
CA ASN A 35 0.07 -5.30 5.01
C ASN A 35 0.02 -4.89 6.49
N PRO A 36 0.06 -5.84 7.45
CA PRO A 36 -0.11 -5.53 8.86
C PRO A 36 0.91 -4.52 9.42
N PHE A 37 2.12 -4.46 8.85
CA PHE A 37 3.12 -3.48 9.29
C PHE A 37 2.78 -2.06 8.86
N ASP A 38 2.04 -1.89 7.77
CA ASP A 38 1.65 -0.58 7.26
C ASP A 38 0.59 0.06 8.17
N LEU A 39 -0.22 -0.75 8.87
CA LEU A 39 -1.14 -0.28 9.92
C LEU A 39 -0.40 0.42 11.05
N PHE A 40 0.80 -0.05 11.43
CA PHE A 40 1.61 0.63 12.44
C PHE A 40 2.16 1.97 11.94
N GLY A 41 2.51 2.06 10.65
CA GLY A 41 2.92 3.30 10.01
C GLY A 41 1.80 4.33 9.96
N LEU A 42 0.59 3.90 9.57
CA LEU A 42 -0.61 4.73 9.60
C LEU A 42 -0.96 5.20 11.01
N GLU A 43 -0.98 4.28 11.99
CA GLU A 43 -1.26 4.62 13.39
C GLU A 43 -0.26 5.65 13.93
N MET A 44 1.02 5.51 13.62
CA MET A 44 2.00 6.51 14.03
C MET A 44 1.74 7.87 13.38
N ALA A 45 1.36 7.90 12.10
CA ALA A 45 1.01 9.14 11.41
C ALA A 45 -0.23 9.81 12.02
N PHE A 46 -1.27 9.03 12.36
CA PHE A 46 -2.46 9.51 13.05
C PHE A 46 -2.14 10.02 14.46
N SER A 47 -1.36 9.27 15.23
CA SER A 47 -0.86 9.68 16.55
C SER A 47 -0.10 11.01 16.51
N ILE A 48 0.65 11.30 15.42
CA ILE A 48 1.32 12.59 15.23
C ILE A 48 0.30 13.68 14.85
N LYS A 49 -0.65 13.36 13.96
CA LYS A 49 -1.72 14.27 13.53
C LYS A 49 -2.56 14.76 14.70
N ASP A 50 -2.92 13.88 15.63
CA ASP A 50 -3.69 14.25 16.83
C ASP A 50 -2.96 15.24 17.74
N LYS A 51 -1.62 15.16 17.78
CA LYS A 51 -0.78 16.01 18.65
C LYS A 51 -0.36 17.32 17.97
N THR A 52 -0.45 17.39 16.65
CA THR A 52 0.15 18.46 15.86
C THR A 52 -0.89 19.10 14.94
N LYS A 53 -1.32 20.33 15.27
CA LYS A 53 -2.28 21.08 14.46
C LYS A 53 -1.84 21.22 13.00
N ASN A 54 -2.82 21.27 12.09
CA ASN A 54 -2.59 21.41 10.65
C ASN A 54 -1.68 20.29 10.08
N THR A 55 -1.85 19.07 10.58
CA THR A 55 -1.17 17.88 10.04
C THR A 55 -2.10 17.13 9.11
N ASN A 56 -1.59 16.77 7.93
CA ASN A 56 -2.31 16.03 6.91
C ASN A 56 -1.57 14.71 6.64
N VAL A 57 -2.32 13.61 6.57
CA VAL A 57 -1.82 12.25 6.33
C VAL A 57 -2.31 11.80 4.96
N HIS A 58 -1.37 11.54 4.06
CA HIS A 58 -1.62 11.11 2.69
C HIS A 58 -1.18 9.67 2.50
N ALA A 59 -2.10 8.77 2.17
CA ALA A 59 -1.80 7.36 1.92
C ALA A 59 -1.44 7.12 0.45
N ILE A 60 -0.31 6.45 0.17
CA ILE A 60 0.06 6.10 -1.20
C ILE A 60 0.27 4.60 -1.34
N THR A 61 -0.12 4.04 -2.49
CA THR A 61 0.16 2.65 -2.83
C THR A 61 0.51 2.48 -4.30
N MET A 62 1.44 1.57 -4.60
CA MET A 62 1.74 1.14 -5.96
C MET A 62 1.15 -0.25 -6.18
N GLY A 63 0.27 -0.39 -7.18
CA GLY A 63 -0.40 -1.66 -7.41
C GLY A 63 -1.43 -1.65 -8.55
N PRO A 64 -2.09 -2.79 -8.79
CA PRO A 64 -3.23 -2.86 -9.71
C PRO A 64 -4.42 -2.03 -9.18
N PRO A 65 -5.45 -1.77 -10.00
CA PRO A 65 -6.66 -1.04 -9.57
C PRO A 65 -7.35 -1.61 -8.31
N SER A 66 -7.21 -2.92 -8.03
CA SER A 66 -7.74 -3.52 -6.80
C SER A 66 -7.10 -2.99 -5.52
N ALA A 67 -5.89 -2.40 -5.60
CA ALA A 67 -5.21 -1.81 -4.45
C ALA A 67 -5.91 -0.55 -3.93
N THR A 68 -6.85 0.03 -4.67
CA THR A 68 -7.74 1.09 -4.14
C THR A 68 -8.50 0.64 -2.89
N GLN A 69 -8.73 -0.66 -2.69
CA GLN A 69 -9.35 -1.18 -1.47
C GLN A 69 -8.60 -0.76 -0.19
N VAL A 70 -7.27 -0.87 -0.17
CA VAL A 70 -6.48 -0.51 1.02
C VAL A 70 -6.31 1.00 1.16
N LEU A 71 -6.38 1.76 0.06
CA LEU A 71 -6.45 3.22 0.12
C LEU A 71 -7.75 3.68 0.77
N ASN A 72 -8.89 3.09 0.37
CA ASN A 72 -10.18 3.38 0.99
C ASN A 72 -10.19 3.02 2.47
N GLU A 73 -9.60 1.88 2.85
CA GLU A 73 -9.41 1.52 4.26
C GLU A 73 -8.63 2.59 5.03
N ALA A 74 -7.51 3.10 4.49
CA ALA A 74 -6.74 4.17 5.12
C ALA A 74 -7.53 5.49 5.24
N LEU A 75 -8.31 5.85 4.22
CA LEU A 75 -9.22 7.02 4.26
C LEU A 75 -10.30 6.85 5.32
N TYR A 76 -10.91 5.66 5.44
CA TYR A 76 -11.90 5.37 6.47
C TYR A 76 -11.31 5.42 7.89
N MET A 77 -10.01 5.12 8.04
CA MET A 77 -9.30 5.22 9.32
C MET A 77 -8.92 6.66 9.70
N GLY A 78 -8.87 7.60 8.75
CA GLY A 78 -8.59 9.01 9.03
C GLY A 78 -7.45 9.64 8.23
N ALA A 79 -6.94 8.97 7.19
CA ALA A 79 -6.10 9.62 6.18
C ALA A 79 -6.93 10.70 5.47
N ASP A 80 -6.30 11.82 5.14
CA ASP A 80 -6.96 12.98 4.53
C ASP A 80 -7.06 12.85 3.01
N ASP A 81 -6.08 12.20 2.39
CA ASP A 81 -6.01 11.99 0.95
C ASP A 81 -5.28 10.68 0.62
N ALA A 82 -5.45 10.21 -0.62
CA ALA A 82 -4.87 8.96 -1.08
C ALA A 82 -4.47 8.98 -2.57
N THR A 83 -3.41 8.23 -2.92
CA THR A 83 -2.97 8.09 -4.31
C THR A 83 -2.65 6.65 -4.66
N LEU A 84 -3.22 6.20 -5.79
CA LEU A 84 -2.87 4.95 -6.44
C LEU A 84 -1.88 5.22 -7.57
N ILE A 85 -0.69 4.63 -7.48
CA ILE A 85 0.29 4.58 -8.56
C ILE A 85 0.07 3.27 -9.33
N SER A 86 -0.47 3.36 -10.54
CA SER A 86 -0.83 2.18 -11.35
C SER A 86 -0.45 2.34 -12.81
N ASP A 87 0.40 1.44 -13.29
CA ASP A 87 0.72 1.23 -14.70
C ASP A 87 1.15 -0.24 -14.85
N ARG A 88 0.83 -0.87 -15.98
CA ARG A 88 1.32 -2.22 -16.31
C ARG A 88 2.85 -2.28 -16.36
N LYS A 89 3.52 -1.16 -16.66
CA LYS A 89 5.00 -1.05 -16.65
C LYS A 89 5.62 -1.29 -15.27
N PHE A 90 4.85 -1.18 -14.19
CA PHE A 90 5.33 -1.45 -12.82
C PHE A 90 5.20 -2.91 -12.41
N ALA A 91 4.59 -3.77 -13.23
CA ALA A 91 4.43 -5.18 -12.91
C ALA A 91 5.77 -5.92 -12.89
N GLY A 92 5.98 -6.78 -11.90
CA GLY A 92 7.22 -7.56 -11.76
C GLY A 92 8.43 -6.78 -11.26
N ALA A 93 8.26 -5.51 -10.89
CA ALA A 93 9.31 -4.70 -10.28
C ALA A 93 9.89 -5.36 -9.02
N ASP A 94 11.20 -5.35 -8.90
CA ASP A 94 11.90 -5.72 -7.66
C ASP A 94 11.81 -4.58 -6.63
N VAL A 95 12.54 -4.72 -5.52
CA VAL A 95 12.52 -3.70 -4.44
C VAL A 95 13.12 -2.37 -4.88
N LEU A 96 14.13 -2.36 -5.75
CA LEU A 96 14.81 -1.14 -6.21
C LEU A 96 13.95 -0.37 -7.23
N ALA A 97 13.38 -1.08 -8.21
CA ALA A 97 12.47 -0.46 -9.17
C ALA A 97 11.18 0.05 -8.49
N THR A 98 10.68 -0.68 -7.48
CA THR A 98 9.53 -0.24 -6.67
C THR A 98 9.86 1.05 -5.90
N SER A 99 11.01 1.11 -5.23
CA SER A 99 11.37 2.30 -4.44
C SER A 99 11.59 3.53 -5.33
N TYR A 100 12.24 3.39 -6.49
CA TYR A 100 12.41 4.48 -7.44
C TYR A 100 11.08 5.02 -7.95
N THR A 101 10.10 4.14 -8.23
CA THR A 101 8.78 4.54 -8.70
C THR A 101 8.02 5.33 -7.65
N ILE A 102 8.09 4.90 -6.38
CA ILE A 102 7.42 5.56 -5.26
C ILE A 102 8.09 6.89 -4.87
N SER A 103 9.40 7.06 -5.13
CA SER A 103 10.15 8.24 -4.69
C SER A 103 10.16 9.41 -5.67
N GLN A 104 9.60 9.26 -6.88
CA GLN A 104 9.49 10.39 -7.84
C GLN A 104 8.38 11.35 -7.42
#